data_AF-A0A7S1BFX5-F1
#
_entry.id   AF-A0A7S1BFX5-F1
#
_cell.length_a   1.000
_cell.length_b   1.000
_cell.length_c   1.000
_cell.angle_alpha   90.00
_cell.angle_beta   90.00
_cell.angle_gamma   90.00
#
_symmetry.space_group_name_H-M   'P 1'
#
loop_
_entity.id
_entity.type
_entity.pdbx_description
1 polymer ?
#
loop_
_entity_poly.entity_id
_entity_poly.type
_entity_poly.pdbx_seq_one_letter_code
_entity_poly.pdbx_strand_id
1 'polypeptide(L)'
;ADAACAAGDFEGGLQLYDEALTLDPTYVAARSNRAACHFASGSLKACVKDCDLALDEIADCRNGGKNHPIVLSLPVDERRLVMFYITTISRRGAARYSLGDREGATFDLEKALKCAKDNAWSGLVEEITKDLSKLKETDKDTEE
;
A
#
# COMPACT_ATOMS: atom_id res chain seq x y z
N ALA A 1 -0.34 11.58 3.16
CA ALA A 1 0.65 10.88 3.99
C ALA A 1 0.68 11.59 5.33
N ASP A 2 0.47 10.86 6.43
CA ASP A 2 0.49 11.43 7.78
C ASP A 2 1.81 12.19 8.06
N ALA A 3 1.71 13.23 8.88
CA ALA A 3 2.81 14.13 9.22
C ALA A 3 4.05 13.40 9.78
N ALA A 4 3.88 12.19 10.32
CA ALA A 4 4.96 11.37 10.89
C ALA A 4 6.03 10.97 9.86
N CYS A 5 5.65 10.44 8.68
CA CYS A 5 6.65 10.11 7.66
C CYS A 5 7.17 11.37 6.92
N ALA A 6 6.46 12.51 7.01
CA ALA A 6 6.87 13.75 6.35
C ALA A 6 7.94 14.53 7.13
N ALA A 7 8.05 14.34 8.45
CA ALA A 7 8.99 15.06 9.31
C ALA A 7 10.42 14.49 9.30
N GLY A 8 10.68 13.41 8.54
CA GLY A 8 11.96 12.70 8.56
C GLY A 8 12.20 11.85 9.82
N ASP A 9 11.28 11.90 10.78
CA ASP A 9 11.26 11.04 11.97
C ASP A 9 10.51 9.73 11.68
N PHE A 10 11.14 8.91 10.85
CA PHE A 10 10.60 7.61 10.48
C PHE A 10 10.57 6.65 11.69
N GLU A 11 11.56 6.74 12.58
CA GLU A 11 11.66 5.85 13.74
C GLU A 11 10.52 6.09 14.75
N GLY A 12 10.23 7.35 15.08
CA GLY A 12 9.11 7.70 15.95
C GLY A 12 7.76 7.30 15.33
N GLY A 13 7.61 7.51 14.01
CA GLY A 13 6.41 7.06 13.28
C GLY A 13 6.23 5.54 13.31
N LEU A 14 7.29 4.77 13.09
CA LEU A 14 7.26 3.31 13.11
C LEU A 14 6.88 2.78 14.50
N GLN A 15 7.44 3.34 15.58
CA GLN A 15 7.09 2.95 16.95
C GLN A 15 5.61 3.17 17.24
N LEU A 16 5.05 4.32 16.85
CA LEU A 16 3.62 4.60 17.01
C LEU A 16 2.74 3.61 16.25
N TYR A 17 3.13 3.22 15.03
CA TYR A 17 2.39 2.21 14.29
C TYR A 17 2.55 0.81 14.86
N ASP A 18 3.71 0.46 15.40
CA ASP A 18 3.94 -0.82 16.08
C ASP A 18 3.09 -0.94 17.35
N GLU A 19 2.98 0.12 18.15
CA GLU A 19 2.07 0.17 19.29
C GLU A 19 0.61 0.02 18.85
N ALA A 20 0.20 0.74 17.80
CA ALA A 20 -1.15 0.64 17.25
C ALA A 20 -1.49 -0.79 16.79
N LEU A 21 -0.53 -1.47 16.15
CA LEU A 21 -0.68 -2.84 15.67
C LEU A 21 -0.55 -3.88 16.79
N THR A 22 0.06 -3.53 17.92
CA THR A 22 0.06 -4.37 19.13
C THR A 22 -1.32 -4.33 19.79
N LEU A 23 -1.99 -3.18 19.76
CA LEU A 23 -3.34 -2.99 20.30
C LEU A 23 -4.42 -3.60 19.39
N ASP A 24 -4.33 -3.32 18.08
CA ASP A 24 -5.20 -3.89 17.06
C ASP A 24 -4.36 -4.37 15.88
N PRO A 25 -4.01 -5.67 15.84
CA PRO A 25 -3.26 -6.24 14.74
C PRO A 25 -3.94 -6.01 13.39
N THR A 26 -5.27 -5.96 13.33
CA THR A 26 -6.01 -5.84 12.05
C THR A 26 -6.16 -4.42 11.55
N TYR A 27 -5.53 -3.44 12.21
CA TYR A 27 -5.68 -2.05 11.84
C TYR A 27 -4.96 -1.71 10.52
N VAL A 28 -5.68 -1.90 9.42
CA VAL A 28 -5.19 -1.74 8.02
C VAL A 28 -4.56 -0.37 7.79
N ALA A 29 -5.14 0.70 8.34
CA ALA A 29 -4.60 2.05 8.16
C ALA A 29 -3.21 2.21 8.81
N ALA A 30 -3.01 1.69 10.02
CA ALA A 30 -1.70 1.69 10.67
C ALA A 30 -0.68 0.86 9.89
N ARG A 31 -1.03 -0.34 9.41
CA ARG A 31 -0.12 -1.14 8.55
C ARG A 31 0.23 -0.42 7.26
N SER A 32 -0.76 0.15 6.57
CA SER A 32 -0.52 0.88 5.33
C SER A 32 0.39 2.09 5.57
N ASN A 33 0.19 2.83 6.66
CA ASN A 33 1.05 3.96 7.02
C ASN A 33 2.45 3.51 7.44
N ARG A 34 2.60 2.39 8.17
CA ARG A 34 3.90 1.78 8.50
C ARG A 34 4.67 1.41 7.24
N ALA A 35 4.01 0.81 6.26
CA ALA A 35 4.60 0.55 4.95
C ALA A 35 5.06 1.84 4.24
N ALA A 36 4.33 2.96 4.37
CA ALA A 36 4.75 4.25 3.83
C ALA A 36 6.07 4.73 4.44
N CYS A 37 6.19 4.64 5.76
CA CYS A 37 7.41 5.02 6.47
C CYS A 37 8.58 4.07 6.13
N HIS A 38 8.34 2.76 5.96
CA HIS A 38 9.36 1.83 5.47
C HIS A 38 9.82 2.15 4.05
N PHE A 39 8.91 2.51 3.15
CA PHE A 39 9.25 2.92 1.80
C PHE A 39 10.12 4.20 1.81
N ALA A 40 9.70 5.21 2.58
CA ALA A 40 10.40 6.48 2.67
C ALA A 40 11.78 6.37 3.35
N SER A 41 11.94 5.46 4.30
CA SER A 41 13.22 5.15 4.95
C SER A 41 14.13 4.21 4.13
N GLY A 42 13.69 3.75 2.95
CA GLY A 42 14.46 2.82 2.10
C GLY A 42 14.43 1.36 2.57
N SER A 43 13.63 1.04 3.58
CA SER A 43 13.41 -0.34 4.06
C SER A 43 12.41 -1.09 3.17
N LEU A 44 12.77 -1.26 1.89
CA LEU A 44 11.88 -1.78 0.85
C LEU A 44 11.34 -3.19 1.15
N LYS A 45 12.18 -4.08 1.70
CA LYS A 45 11.75 -5.44 2.09
C LYS A 45 10.68 -5.42 3.19
N ALA A 46 10.85 -4.55 4.19
CA ALA A 46 9.87 -4.37 5.25
C ALA A 46 8.57 -3.75 4.70
N CYS A 47 8.68 -2.77 3.79
CA CYS A 47 7.55 -2.20 3.10
C CYS A 47 6.73 -3.26 2.36
N VAL A 48 7.37 -4.13 1.56
CA VAL A 48 6.65 -5.20 0.83
C VAL A 48 5.93 -6.13 1.79
N LYS A 49 6.60 -6.55 2.87
CA LYS A 49 6.00 -7.42 3.89
C LYS A 49 4.76 -6.79 4.54
N ASP A 50 4.83 -5.52 4.91
CA ASP A 50 3.69 -4.81 5.49
C ASP A 50 2.56 -4.59 4.50
N CYS A 51 2.90 -4.30 3.24
CA CYS A 51 1.93 -4.22 2.17
C CYS A 51 1.20 -5.57 1.99
N ASP A 52 1.92 -6.69 1.98
CA ASP A 52 1.32 -8.02 1.83
C ASP A 52 0.34 -8.32 2.98
N LEU A 53 0.75 -8.09 4.23
CA LEU A 53 -0.13 -8.27 5.39
C LEU A 53 -1.35 -7.35 5.34
N ALA A 54 -1.18 -6.07 4.97
CA ALA A 54 -2.31 -5.16 4.85
C ALA A 54 -3.30 -5.60 3.75
N LEU A 55 -2.82 -6.18 2.66
CA LEU A 55 -3.66 -6.68 1.57
C LEU A 55 -4.43 -7.95 1.94
N ASP A 56 -3.78 -8.86 2.67
CA ASP A 56 -4.44 -10.06 3.20
C ASP A 56 -5.59 -9.69 4.13
N GLU A 57 -5.40 -8.66 4.95
CA GLU A 57 -6.40 -8.20 5.92
C GLU A 57 -7.55 -7.47 5.25
N ILE A 58 -7.27 -6.65 4.24
CA ILE A 58 -8.31 -6.07 3.37
C ILE A 58 -9.11 -7.19 2.67
N ALA A 59 -8.45 -8.26 2.23
CA ALA A 59 -9.11 -9.40 1.59
C ALA A 59 -9.98 -10.20 2.58
N ASP A 60 -9.54 -10.39 3.83
CA ASP A 60 -10.33 -11.07 4.86
C ASP A 60 -11.55 -10.22 5.29
N CYS A 61 -11.38 -8.90 5.44
CA CYS A 61 -12.50 -7.98 5.66
C CYS A 61 -13.57 -8.07 4.54
N ARG A 62 -13.16 -8.31 3.29
CA ARG A 62 -14.07 -8.44 2.14
C ARG A 62 -14.85 -9.76 2.11
N ASN A 63 -14.32 -10.82 2.74
CA ASN A 63 -14.88 -12.18 2.69
C ASN A 63 -15.75 -12.55 3.91
N GLY A 64 -16.09 -11.59 4.77
CA GLY A 64 -16.92 -11.82 5.95
C GLY A 64 -16.15 -12.38 7.14
N GLY A 65 -14.90 -11.91 7.33
CA GLY A 65 -13.99 -12.06 8.47
C GLY A 65 -14.41 -13.09 9.53
N LYS A 66 -13.86 -14.30 9.45
CA LYS A 66 -14.16 -15.36 10.44
C LYS A 66 -13.37 -15.24 11.75
N ASN A 67 -12.49 -14.25 11.91
CA ASN A 67 -11.66 -14.11 13.11
C ASN A 67 -11.44 -12.65 13.54
N HIS A 68 -12.50 -11.87 13.75
CA HIS A 68 -12.36 -10.65 14.57
C HIS A 68 -13.44 -10.53 15.66
N PRO A 69 -13.04 -10.44 16.95
CA PRO A 69 -13.99 -10.19 18.02
C PRO A 69 -14.52 -8.76 17.87
N ILE A 70 -15.84 -8.65 17.78
CA ILE A 70 -16.70 -7.47 17.98
C ILE A 70 -15.96 -6.12 17.90
N VAL A 71 -15.93 -5.53 16.71
CA VAL A 71 -16.44 -4.17 16.55
C VAL A 71 -17.38 -4.18 15.36
N LEU A 72 -18.66 -4.37 15.66
CA LEU A 72 -19.76 -4.01 14.78
C LEU A 72 -20.42 -2.77 15.38
N SER A 73 -20.04 -1.59 14.89
CA SER A 73 -20.82 -0.35 14.98
C SER A 73 -20.05 0.79 14.31
N LEU A 74 -20.20 0.93 12.99
CA LEU A 74 -20.26 2.17 12.17
C LEU A 74 -19.84 1.83 10.72
N PRO A 75 -20.48 2.40 9.68
CA PRO A 75 -20.13 2.13 8.28
C PRO A 75 -18.79 2.80 7.97
N VAL A 76 -17.71 2.02 8.01
CA VAL A 76 -16.40 2.44 7.51
C VAL A 76 -16.47 2.42 5.99
N ASP A 77 -16.58 3.61 5.40
CA ASP A 77 -16.53 3.92 3.97
C ASP A 77 -15.77 2.88 3.14
N GLU A 78 -16.49 2.07 2.35
CA GLU A 78 -15.91 1.16 1.34
C GLU A 78 -14.88 1.88 0.47
N ARG A 79 -15.14 3.17 0.16
CA ARG A 79 -14.21 4.06 -0.53
C ARG A 79 -12.84 4.15 0.14
N ARG A 80 -12.77 4.22 1.47
CA ARG A 80 -11.50 4.40 2.19
C ARG A 80 -10.70 3.10 2.20
N LEU A 81 -11.37 1.95 2.35
CA LEU A 81 -10.72 0.63 2.23
C LEU A 81 -10.20 0.39 0.82
N VAL A 82 -10.98 0.74 -0.20
CA VAL A 82 -10.52 0.68 -1.60
C VAL A 82 -9.33 1.64 -1.84
N MET A 83 -9.30 2.77 -1.14
CA MET A 83 -8.18 3.72 -1.22
C MET A 83 -6.92 3.16 -0.56
N PHE A 84 -7.05 2.55 0.61
CA PHE A 84 -5.95 1.84 1.26
C PHE A 84 -5.47 0.68 0.40
N TYR A 85 -6.36 -0.08 -0.22
CA TYR A 85 -6.01 -1.16 -1.14
C TYR A 85 -5.17 -0.64 -2.32
N ILE A 86 -5.66 0.37 -3.05
CA ILE A 86 -4.96 0.94 -4.21
C ILE A 86 -3.60 1.51 -3.81
N THR A 87 -3.56 2.36 -2.78
CA THR A 87 -2.30 3.00 -2.34
C THR A 87 -1.28 1.99 -1.79
N THR A 88 -1.74 0.93 -1.13
CA THR A 88 -0.88 -0.14 -0.61
C THR A 88 -0.29 -0.97 -1.74
N ILE A 89 -1.09 -1.36 -2.74
CA ILE A 89 -0.57 -2.09 -3.91
C ILE A 89 0.38 -1.21 -4.73
N SER A 90 0.04 0.06 -4.98
CA SER A 90 0.95 0.97 -5.71
C SER A 90 2.29 1.10 -4.99
N ARG A 91 2.29 1.20 -3.66
CA ARG A 91 3.51 1.26 -2.86
C ARG A 91 4.30 -0.05 -2.89
N ARG A 92 3.61 -1.20 -2.84
CA ARG A 92 4.24 -2.51 -3.00
C ARG A 92 4.92 -2.62 -4.37
N GLY A 93 4.24 -2.17 -5.43
CA GLY A 93 4.80 -2.17 -6.78
C GLY A 93 6.04 -1.28 -6.89
N ALA A 94 5.99 -0.07 -6.33
CA ALA A 94 7.16 0.81 -6.27
C ALA A 94 8.32 0.18 -5.47
N ALA A 95 8.03 -0.47 -4.34
CA ALA A 95 9.05 -1.14 -3.53
C ALA A 95 9.67 -2.34 -4.26
N ARG A 96 8.85 -3.15 -4.95
CA ARG A 96 9.31 -4.27 -5.78
C ARG A 96 10.19 -3.80 -6.94
N TYR A 97 9.80 -2.69 -7.58
CA TYR A 97 10.62 -2.07 -8.62
C TYR A 97 12.01 -1.69 -8.12
N SER A 98 12.08 -1.01 -6.97
CA SER A 98 13.35 -0.65 -6.34
C SER A 98 14.16 -1.87 -5.86
N LEU A 99 13.52 -3.02 -5.64
CA LEU A 99 14.17 -4.31 -5.36
C LEU A 99 14.60 -5.07 -6.63
N GLY A 100 14.28 -4.57 -7.83
CA GLY A 100 14.58 -5.20 -9.12
C GLY A 100 13.51 -6.16 -9.63
N ASP A 101 12.41 -6.36 -8.90
CA ASP A 101 11.26 -7.17 -9.34
C ASP A 101 10.31 -6.31 -10.19
N ARG A 102 10.66 -6.17 -11.47
CA ARG A 102 9.92 -5.35 -12.43
C ARG A 102 8.59 -5.97 -12.86
N GLU A 103 8.54 -7.29 -12.99
CA GLU A 103 7.31 -8.01 -13.33
C GLU A 103 6.28 -7.86 -12.21
N GLY A 104 6.69 -8.09 -10.96
CA GLY A 104 5.84 -7.90 -9.79
C GLY A 104 5.39 -6.45 -9.61
N ALA A 105 6.27 -5.48 -9.90
CA ALA A 105 5.93 -4.06 -9.88
C ALA A 105 4.85 -3.69 -10.91
N THR A 106 5.01 -4.16 -12.15
CA THR A 106 4.05 -3.92 -13.24
C THR A 106 2.69 -4.52 -12.91
N PHE A 107 2.68 -5.77 -12.45
CA PHE A 107 1.45 -6.48 -12.07
C PHE A 107 0.68 -5.74 -10.96
N ASP A 108 1.39 -5.23 -9.96
CA ASP A 108 0.81 -4.47 -8.86
C ASP A 108 0.20 -3.15 -9.35
N LEU A 109 0.95 -2.37 -10.12
CA LEU A 109 0.46 -1.09 -10.64
C LEU A 109 -0.70 -1.27 -11.61
N GLU A 110 -0.73 -2.32 -12.43
CA GLU A 110 -1.87 -2.63 -13.30
C GLU A 110 -3.13 -2.96 -12.50
N LYS A 111 -3.00 -3.73 -11.41
CA LYS A 111 -4.12 -3.99 -10.48
C LYS A 111 -4.62 -2.72 -9.82
N ALA A 112 -3.70 -1.87 -9.36
CA ALA A 112 -4.03 -0.60 -8.74
C ALA A 112 -4.76 0.32 -9.74
N LEU A 113 -4.25 0.40 -10.97
CA LEU A 113 -4.83 1.20 -12.06
C LEU A 113 -6.25 0.75 -12.40
N LYS A 114 -6.47 -0.56 -12.55
CA LYS A 114 -7.79 -1.12 -12.83
C LYS A 114 -8.78 -0.74 -11.73
N CYS A 115 -8.40 -0.95 -10.46
CA CYS A 115 -9.26 -0.63 -9.33
C CYS A 115 -9.54 0.88 -9.23
N ALA A 116 -8.56 1.74 -9.51
CA ALA A 116 -8.74 3.18 -9.51
C ALA A 116 -9.69 3.66 -10.62
N LYS A 117 -9.62 3.03 -11.82
CA LYS A 117 -10.55 3.27 -12.93
C LYS A 117 -11.97 2.84 -12.59
N ASP A 118 -12.13 1.65 -12.01
CA ASP A 118 -13.43 1.11 -11.61
C ASP A 118 -14.14 2.02 -10.58
N ASN A 119 -13.37 2.75 -9.77
CA ASN A 119 -13.87 3.68 -8.75
C ASN A 119 -13.89 5.16 -9.19
N ALA A 120 -13.58 5.43 -10.48
CA ALA A 120 -13.52 6.77 -11.06
C ALA A 120 -12.60 7.76 -10.32
N TRP A 121 -11.44 7.29 -9.85
CA TRP A 121 -10.44 8.14 -9.17
C TRP A 121 -9.36 8.63 -10.13
N SER A 122 -9.72 9.64 -10.94
CA SER A 122 -8.85 10.21 -11.98
C SER A 122 -7.45 10.59 -11.48
N GLY A 123 -7.33 11.22 -10.31
CA GLY A 123 -6.02 11.61 -9.77
C GLY A 123 -5.08 10.43 -9.52
N LEU A 124 -5.60 9.32 -8.97
CA LEU A 124 -4.81 8.10 -8.77
C LEU A 124 -4.53 7.37 -10.09
N VAL A 125 -5.48 7.41 -11.04
CA VAL A 125 -5.28 6.84 -12.38
C VAL A 125 -4.13 7.54 -13.09
N GLU A 126 -4.04 8.87 -13.03
CA GLU A 126 -2.96 9.64 -13.64
C GLU A 126 -1.60 9.33 -12.99
N GLU A 127 -1.55 9.30 -11.65
CA GLU A 127 -0.32 8.98 -10.91
C GLU A 127 0.20 7.58 -11.25
N ILE A 128 -0.66 6.56 -11.15
CA ILE A 128 -0.29 5.17 -11.42
C ILE A 128 0.10 4.98 -12.89
N THR A 129 -0.59 5.64 -13.82
CA THR A 129 -0.25 5.57 -15.26
C THR A 129 1.13 6.13 -15.54
N LYS A 130 1.49 7.26 -14.89
CA LYS A 130 2.81 7.87 -15.01
C LYS A 130 3.91 6.97 -14.45
N ASP A 131 3.66 6.28 -13.35
CA ASP A 131 4.64 5.34 -12.81
C ASP A 131 4.80 4.11 -13.71
N LEU A 132 3.69 3.58 -14.25
CA LEU A 132 3.71 2.49 -15.24
C LEU A 132 4.46 2.86 -16.53
N SER A 133 4.36 4.10 -17.01
CA SER A 133 5.10 4.52 -18.20
C SER A 133 6.59 4.60 -17.94
N LYS A 134 7.02 5.13 -16.79
CA LYS A 134 8.44 5.18 -16.41
C LYS A 134 9.05 3.77 -16.36
N LEU A 135 8.32 2.80 -15.80
CA LEU A 135 8.77 1.40 -15.76
C LEU A 135 9.07 0.88 -17.17
N LYS A 136 8.12 1.07 -18.09
CA LYS A 136 8.24 0.61 -19.48
C LYS A 136 9.35 1.33 -20.27
N GLU A 137 9.63 2.59 -19.95
CA GLU A 137 10.75 3.33 -20.54
C GLU A 137 12.08 2.75 -20.04
N THR A 138 12.22 2.52 -18.73
CA THR A 138 13.44 1.96 -18.15
C THR A 138 13.74 0.53 -18.58
N ASP A 139 12.72 -0.26 -18.95
CA ASP A 139 12.94 -1.61 -19.49
C ASP A 139 13.65 -1.56 -20.84
N LYS A 140 13.28 -0.60 -21.72
CA LYS A 140 13.90 -0.44 -23.03
C LYS A 140 15.38 -0.06 -22.96
N ASP A 141 15.77 0.72 -21.94
CA ASP A 141 17.16 1.14 -21.75
C ASP A 141 18.06 0.01 -21.18
N THR A 142 17.48 -1.06 -20.62
CA THR A 142 18.24 -2.22 -20.11
C THR A 142 18.44 -3.35 -21.13
N GLU A 143 17.78 -3.29 -22.28
CA GLU A 143 17.89 -4.30 -23.36
C GLU A 143 18.87 -3.89 -24.49
N GLU A 144 19.59 -2.77 -24.35
CA GLU A 144 20.60 -2.28 -25.33
C GLU A 144 22.07 -2.52 -24.89
#